data_AF-A0A933B8C1-F1
#
_entry.id   AF-A0A933B8C1-F1
#
_cell.length_a   1.000
_cell.length_b   1.000
_cell.length_c   1.000
_cell.angle_alpha   90.00
_cell.angle_beta   90.00
_cell.angle_gamma   90.00
#
_symmetry.space_group_name_H-M   'P 1'
#
loop_
_entity.id
_entity.type
_entity.pdbx_description
1 polymer ?
#
loop_
_entity_poly.entity_id
_entity_poly.type
_entity_poly.pdbx_seq_one_letter_code
_entity_poly.pdbx_strand_id
1 'polypeptide(L)' 'KRTMINADDKLRAVFGGKRQVSMFEMTKLVSKHLK' A
#
# COMPACT_ATOMS: atom_id res chain seq x y z
N LYS A 1 -2.83 -2.75 17.72
CA LYS A 1 -4.05 -2.78 16.86
C LYS A 1 -3.60 -2.81 15.41
N ARG A 2 -3.85 -3.90 14.67
CA ARG A 2 -3.40 -4.02 13.27
C ARG A 2 -4.43 -3.34 12.37
N THR A 3 -4.16 -2.10 11.97
CA THR A 3 -5.01 -1.39 11.02
C THR A 3 -4.66 -1.85 9.62
N MET A 4 -5.62 -2.48 8.96
CA MET A 4 -5.52 -2.84 7.55
C MET A 4 -6.09 -1.71 6.71
N ILE A 5 -5.42 -1.36 5.63
CA ILE A 5 -5.83 -0.32 4.68
C ILE A 5 -6.30 -1.01 3.42
N ASN A 6 -7.53 -0.71 2.99
CA ASN A 6 -8.07 -1.20 1.75
C ASN A 6 -7.57 -0.32 0.59
N ALA A 7 -7.11 -0.96 -0.49
CA ALA A 7 -6.58 -0.28 -1.66
C ALA A 7 -7.67 -0.09 -2.71
N ASP A 8 -7.91 1.16 -3.11
CA ASP A 8 -8.71 1.49 -4.29
C ASP A 8 -7.92 1.18 -5.58
N ASP A 9 -8.56 1.29 -6.74
CA ASP A 9 -7.91 0.92 -8.01
C ASP A 9 -6.66 1.77 -8.34
N LYS A 10 -6.56 3.00 -7.82
CA LYS A 10 -5.38 3.85 -7.99
C LYS A 10 -4.26 3.42 -7.05
N LEU A 11 -4.59 3.11 -5.81
CA LEU A 11 -3.67 2.64 -4.77
C LEU A 11 -3.18 1.22 -5.04
N ARG A 12 -3.93 0.40 -5.77
CA ARG A 12 -3.49 -0.94 -6.19
C ARG A 12 -2.22 -0.87 -7.06
N ALA A 13 -2.08 0.13 -7.93
CA ALA A 13 -0.86 0.31 -8.71
C ALA A 13 0.36 0.61 -7.81
N VAL A 14 0.16 1.42 -6.77
CA VAL A 14 1.17 1.81 -5.79
C VAL A 14 1.51 0.66 -4.83
N PHE A 15 0.55 -0.23 -4.54
CA PHE A 15 0.72 -1.34 -3.59
C PHE A 15 1.07 -2.67 -4.26
N GLY A 16 1.46 -2.66 -5.54
CA GLY A 16 1.84 -3.87 -6.27
C GLY A 16 0.68 -4.85 -6.48
N GLY A 17 -0.53 -4.33 -6.69
CA GLY A 17 -1.75 -5.10 -7.00
C GLY A 17 -2.51 -5.61 -5.78
N LYS A 18 -1.99 -5.40 -4.55
CA LYS A 18 -2.64 -5.86 -3.31
C LYS A 18 -3.92 -5.07 -3.03
N ARG A 19 -5.01 -5.80 -2.75
CA ARG A 19 -6.32 -5.22 -2.36
C ARG A 19 -6.33 -4.67 -0.93
N GLN A 20 -5.46 -5.17 -0.07
CA GLN A 20 -5.35 -4.73 1.31
C GLN A 20 -3.89 -4.77 1.73
N VAL A 21 -3.43 -3.74 2.41
CA VAL A 21 -2.06 -3.61 2.91
C VAL A 21 -2.06 -3.16 4.36
N SER A 22 -1.04 -3.56 5.11
CA SER A 22 -0.79 -3.01 6.44
C SER A 22 0.01 -1.70 6.36
N MET A 23 -0.04 -0.88 7.42
CA MET A 23 0.79 0.34 7.51
C MET A 23 2.30 0.08 7.35
N PHE A 24 2.78 -1.10 7.72
CA PHE A 24 4.19 -1.47 7.54
C PHE A 24 4.51 -1.75 6.06
N GLU A 25 3.58 -2.35 5.33
CA GLU A 25 3.73 -2.56 3.88
C GLU A 25 3.56 -1.25 3.10
N MET A 26 2.68 -0.35 3.57
CA MET A 26 2.46 0.98 2.97
C MET A 26 3.75 1.76 2.81
N THR A 27 4.49 1.97 3.90
CA THR A 27 5.71 2.78 3.87
C THR A 27 6.76 2.20 2.93
N LYS A 28 6.93 0.87 2.94
CA LYS A 28 7.91 0.18 2.08
C LYS A 28 7.54 0.25 0.60
N LEU A 29 6.26 0.11 0.25
CA LEU A 29 5.81 0.14 -1.15
C LEU A 29 5.80 1.57 -1.70
N VAL A 30 5.36 2.54 -0.89
CA VAL A 30 5.33 3.96 -1.27
C VAL A 30 6.74 4.52 -1.44
N SER A 31 7.72 4.09 -0.64
CA SER A 31 9.13 4.50 -0.80
C SER A 31 9.73 4.16 -2.17
N LYS A 32 9.17 3.19 -2.91
CA LYS A 32 9.63 2.87 -4.28
C LYS A 32 9.15 3.89 -5.32
N HIS A 33 8.17 4.70 -4.97
CA HIS A 33 7.53 5.67 -5.86
C HIS A 33 7.92 7.12 -5.54
N LEU A 34 8.57 7.35 -4.39
CA LEU A 34 9.23 8.61 -4.05
C LEU A 34 10.66 8.57 -4.63
N LYS A 35 10.85 9.17 -5.82
CA LYS A 35 12.19 9.51 -6.31
C LYS A 35 12.68 10.78 -5.64
#